data_AF-R1FJA6-F1
#
_entry.id   AF-R1FJA6-F1
#
_cell.length_a   1.000
_cell.length_b   1.000
_cell.length_c   1.000
_cell.angle_alpha   90.00
_cell.angle_beta   90.00
_cell.angle_gamma   90.00
#
_symmetry.space_group_name_H-M   'P 1'
#
loop_
_entity.id
_entity.type
_entity.pdbx_description
1 polymer ?
#
loop_
_entity_poly.entity_id
_entity_poly.type
_entity_poly.pdbx_seq_one_letter_code
_entity_poly.pdbx_strand_id
1 'polypeptide(L)'
;MVVAAAAAVVGLAAGGVFGGIALTQQQELQSAQSRLDQAKQRYEPVAALLSAPDAKTVHGEAPIGGGVTVIVSKSLNRVMVMDTGLPAQPGGKVYEAWLITGANAPRSAGVIAASDDGGLVVADGVGPVDKLAVSVEQAGGSPTGTPTDVLMSMPAPA
;
A
#
# COMPACT_ATOMS: atom_id res chain seq x y z
N MET A 1 48.19 -59.70 -14.01
CA MET A 1 48.44 -58.48 -13.22
C MET A 1 47.65 -58.58 -11.92
N VAL A 2 48.37 -58.59 -10.79
CA VAL A 2 48.03 -58.09 -9.44
C VAL A 2 46.54 -58.20 -9.01
N VAL A 3 46.14 -59.27 -8.29
CA VAL A 3 46.01 -59.38 -6.80
C VAL A 3 44.85 -58.54 -6.23
N ALA A 4 43.71 -59.19 -5.92
CA ALA A 4 43.10 -59.35 -4.58
C ALA A 4 42.43 -58.09 -4.00
N ALA A 5 41.46 -58.09 -3.11
CA ALA A 5 40.53 -59.03 -2.48
C ALA A 5 39.45 -58.14 -1.82
N ALA A 6 38.33 -58.75 -1.44
CA ALA A 6 37.22 -58.10 -0.74
C ALA A 6 37.61 -57.36 0.55
N ALA A 7 36.91 -56.27 0.86
CA ALA A 7 36.42 -55.97 2.21
C ALA A 7 35.42 -54.80 2.16
N ALA A 8 34.16 -55.10 2.46
CA ALA A 8 33.23 -54.09 2.94
C ALA A 8 33.75 -53.57 4.29
N VAL A 9 33.95 -52.25 4.39
CA VAL A 9 33.95 -51.56 5.67
C VAL A 9 32.84 -50.53 5.59
N VAL A 10 31.69 -50.93 6.13
CA VAL A 10 30.68 -50.00 6.64
C VAL A 10 31.38 -49.21 7.75
N GLY A 11 31.87 -48.03 7.39
CA GLY A 11 32.55 -47.11 8.30
C GLY A 11 31.93 -45.74 8.11
N LEU A 12 31.08 -45.36 9.05
CA LEU A 12 30.49 -44.04 9.23
C LEU A 12 31.49 -42.90 8.94
N ALA A 13 31.45 -42.35 7.73
CA ALA A 13 31.82 -40.96 7.46
C ALA A 13 30.50 -40.20 7.24
N ALA A 14 29.86 -39.90 8.36
CA ALA A 14 28.60 -39.18 8.45
C ALA A 14 28.74 -37.75 7.88
N GLY A 15 27.73 -37.30 7.13
CA GLY A 15 27.34 -35.88 7.09
C GLY A 15 27.70 -35.04 5.86
N GLY A 16 28.20 -35.59 4.75
CA GLY A 16 28.72 -34.77 3.64
C GLY A 16 27.82 -34.53 2.42
N VAL A 17 26.97 -35.49 2.03
CA VAL A 17 26.31 -35.46 0.70
C VAL A 17 24.78 -35.29 0.77
N PHE A 18 24.17 -35.39 1.96
CA PHE A 18 22.74 -35.12 2.17
C PHE A 18 22.43 -33.67 2.62
N GLY A 19 23.40 -32.76 2.59
CA GLY A 19 23.21 -31.36 3.03
C GLY A 19 22.66 -30.40 1.96
N GLY A 20 22.80 -30.74 0.67
CA GLY A 20 22.50 -29.80 -0.42
C GLY A 20 21.02 -29.57 -0.74
N ILE A 21 20.16 -30.54 -0.40
CA ILE A 21 18.70 -30.51 -0.67
C ILE A 21 17.87 -29.99 0.51
N ALA A 22 18.46 -29.87 1.71
CA ALA A 22 17.77 -29.33 2.88
C ALA A 22 17.87 -27.79 2.99
N LEU A 23 18.93 -27.20 2.41
CA LEU A 23 19.20 -25.76 2.54
C LEU A 23 18.32 -24.89 1.63
N THR A 24 17.92 -25.39 0.45
CA THR A 24 17.05 -24.64 -0.47
C THR A 24 15.60 -24.59 0.01
N GLN A 25 15.10 -25.67 0.64
CA GLN A 25 13.74 -25.74 1.18
C GLN A 25 13.51 -24.75 2.32
N GLN A 26 14.53 -24.51 3.15
CA GLN A 26 14.44 -23.55 4.25
C GLN A 26 14.45 -22.10 3.77
N GLN A 27 15.21 -21.80 2.71
CA GLN A 27 15.25 -20.47 2.09
C GLN A 27 13.91 -20.12 1.41
N GLU A 28 13.29 -21.08 0.73
CA GLU A 28 11.98 -20.89 0.12
C GLU A 28 10.91 -20.54 1.16
N LEU A 29 10.86 -21.27 2.29
CA LEU A 29 9.92 -20.98 3.38
C LEU A 29 10.14 -19.59 4.00
N GLN A 30 11.40 -19.19 4.24
CA GLN A 30 11.70 -17.86 4.75
C GLN A 30 11.28 -16.77 3.76
N SER A 31 11.49 -16.99 2.46
CA SER A 31 11.09 -16.05 1.42
C SER A 31 9.56 -15.94 1.32
N ALA A 32 8.85 -17.07 1.44
CA ALA A 32 7.40 -17.11 1.45
C ALA A 32 6.83 -16.39 2.69
N GLN A 33 7.38 -16.64 3.88
CA GLN A 33 7.01 -15.94 5.11
C GLN A 33 7.28 -14.44 5.01
N SER A 34 8.46 -14.05 4.53
CA SER A 34 8.80 -12.63 4.35
C SER A 34 7.83 -11.93 3.39
N ARG A 35 7.42 -12.60 2.31
CA ARG A 35 6.40 -12.07 1.38
C ARG A 35 5.03 -11.93 2.05
N LEU A 36 4.63 -12.91 2.86
CA LEU A 36 3.39 -12.85 3.64
C LEU A 36 3.43 -11.71 4.65
N ASP A 37 4.53 -11.53 5.36
CA ASP A 37 4.67 -10.46 6.36
C ASP A 37 4.68 -9.08 5.70
N GLN A 38 5.34 -8.93 4.55
CA GLN A 38 5.28 -7.70 3.74
C GLN A 38 3.86 -7.41 3.24
N ALA A 39 3.15 -8.43 2.74
CA ALA A 39 1.77 -8.27 2.31
C ALA A 39 0.87 -7.87 3.49
N LYS A 40 1.01 -8.54 4.64
CA LYS A 40 0.28 -8.17 5.87
C LYS A 40 0.55 -6.72 6.26
N GLN A 41 1.81 -6.31 6.32
CA GLN A 41 2.17 -4.93 6.66
C GLN A 41 1.58 -3.91 5.69
N ARG A 42 1.47 -4.25 4.40
CA ARG A 42 0.86 -3.39 3.39
C ARG A 42 -0.65 -3.26 3.54
N TYR A 43 -1.35 -4.34 3.89
CA TYR A 43 -2.82 -4.35 3.97
C TYR A 43 -3.38 -4.12 5.38
N GLU A 44 -2.56 -4.26 6.43
CA GLU A 44 -2.97 -4.03 7.82
C GLU A 44 -3.60 -2.64 8.00
N PRO A 45 -3.04 -1.55 7.45
CA PRO A 45 -3.64 -0.23 7.66
C PRO A 45 -5.03 -0.09 7.05
N VAL A 46 -5.25 -0.73 5.91
CA VAL A 46 -6.54 -0.77 5.20
C VAL A 46 -7.54 -1.61 6.00
N ALA A 47 -7.14 -2.83 6.40
CA ALA A 47 -7.99 -3.72 7.18
C ALA A 47 -8.39 -3.11 8.53
N ALA A 48 -7.44 -2.49 9.23
CA ALA A 48 -7.70 -1.78 10.48
C ALA A 48 -8.76 -0.69 10.29
N LEU A 49 -8.63 0.12 9.23
CA LEU A 49 -9.55 1.21 8.95
C LEU A 49 -10.95 0.72 8.54
N LEU A 50 -11.04 -0.34 7.74
CA LEU A 50 -12.31 -0.97 7.37
C LEU A 50 -13.00 -1.66 8.54
N SER A 51 -12.23 -2.15 9.52
CA SER A 51 -12.75 -2.80 10.73
C SER A 51 -13.02 -1.84 11.89
N ALA A 52 -12.65 -0.56 11.75
CA ALA A 52 -12.78 0.40 12.84
C ALA A 52 -14.26 0.72 13.11
N PRO A 53 -14.71 0.67 14.37
CA PRO A 53 -16.12 0.89 14.70
C PRO A 53 -16.58 2.32 14.44
N ASP A 54 -15.64 3.27 14.38
CA ASP A 54 -15.90 4.67 14.06
C ASP A 54 -15.57 5.02 12.60
N ALA A 55 -15.33 4.02 11.75
CA ALA A 55 -15.08 4.24 10.33
C ALA A 55 -16.30 4.89 9.65
N LYS A 56 -16.07 6.01 8.99
CA LYS A 56 -17.09 6.73 8.24
C LYS A 56 -16.68 6.85 6.79
N THR A 57 -17.62 6.54 5.91
CA THR A 57 -17.41 6.54 4.46
C THR A 57 -18.18 7.69 3.81
N VAL A 58 -17.52 8.41 2.91
CA VAL A 58 -18.14 9.41 2.04
C VAL A 58 -17.68 9.19 0.62
N HIS A 59 -18.56 9.49 -0.34
CA HIS A 59 -18.27 9.43 -1.76
C HIS A 59 -18.38 10.83 -2.34
N GLY A 60 -17.49 11.16 -3.26
CA GLY A 60 -17.60 12.38 -4.05
C GLY A 60 -17.35 12.10 -5.51
N GLU A 61 -18.20 12.66 -6.35
CA GLU A 61 -18.07 12.55 -7.81
C GLU A 61 -17.11 13.61 -8.33
N ALA A 62 -16.31 13.24 -9.32
CA ALA A 62 -15.42 14.17 -10.00
C ALA A 62 -16.11 14.76 -11.24
N PRO A 63 -15.89 16.05 -11.57
CA PRO A 63 -16.47 16.68 -12.76
C PRO A 63 -16.08 16.02 -14.09
N ILE A 64 -14.98 15.26 -14.08
CA ILE A 64 -14.42 14.56 -15.25
C ILE A 64 -14.92 13.12 -15.39
N GLY A 65 -15.91 12.72 -14.58
CA GLY A 65 -16.39 11.34 -14.49
C GLY A 65 -15.63 10.51 -13.45
N GLY A 66 -16.28 9.47 -12.95
CA GLY A 66 -15.82 8.72 -11.79
C GLY A 66 -15.88 9.55 -10.50
N GLY A 67 -15.06 9.21 -9.52
CA GLY A 67 -14.99 9.93 -8.26
C GLY A 67 -13.99 9.35 -7.29
N VAL A 68 -14.12 9.69 -6.01
CA VAL A 68 -13.35 9.07 -4.93
C VAL A 68 -14.24 8.62 -3.78
N THR A 69 -13.86 7.52 -3.16
CA THR A 69 -14.38 7.04 -1.88
C THR A 69 -13.38 7.37 -0.80
N VAL A 70 -13.84 8.02 0.26
CA VAL A 70 -13.02 8.35 1.42
C VAL A 70 -13.55 7.62 2.64
N ILE A 71 -12.66 6.94 3.36
CA ILE A 71 -12.98 6.33 4.65
C ILE A 71 -12.08 6.95 5.72
N VAL A 72 -12.68 7.45 6.81
CA VAL A 72 -11.98 8.08 7.92
C VAL A 72 -12.28 7.34 9.21
N SER A 73 -11.25 7.11 10.03
CA SER A 73 -11.40 6.75 11.45
C SER A 73 -10.64 7.76 12.30
N LYS A 74 -11.35 8.43 13.20
CA LYS A 74 -10.78 9.43 14.11
C LYS A 74 -10.02 8.76 15.24
N SER A 75 -10.53 7.62 15.72
CA SER A 75 -9.88 6.81 16.76
C SER A 75 -8.52 6.28 16.31
N LEU A 76 -8.40 5.87 15.05
CA LEU A 76 -7.13 5.47 14.43
C LEU A 76 -6.32 6.64 13.88
N ASN A 77 -6.87 7.85 13.91
CA ASN A 77 -6.29 9.06 13.33
C ASN A 77 -5.84 8.88 11.87
N ARG A 78 -6.66 8.19 11.06
CA ARG A 78 -6.28 7.70 9.73
C ARG A 78 -7.39 7.93 8.71
N VAL A 79 -6.97 8.09 7.46
CA VAL A 79 -7.85 8.23 6.30
C VAL A 79 -7.36 7.37 5.15
N MET A 80 -8.31 6.78 4.42
CA MET A 80 -8.10 6.12 3.15
C MET A 80 -8.86 6.88 2.07
N VAL A 81 -8.20 7.16 0.95
CA VAL A 81 -8.83 7.72 -0.25
C VAL A 81 -8.61 6.73 -1.38
N MET A 82 -9.70 6.32 -2.01
CA MET A 82 -9.71 5.36 -3.10
C MET A 82 -10.35 6.01 -4.31
N ASP A 83 -9.75 5.88 -5.49
CA ASP A 83 -10.42 6.26 -6.72
C ASP A 83 -11.59 5.32 -7.02
N THR A 84 -12.55 5.82 -7.79
CA THR A 84 -13.71 5.06 -8.23
C THR A 84 -13.96 5.43 -9.68
N GLY A 85 -13.16 4.84 -10.57
CA GLY A 85 -13.29 5.02 -12.02
C GLY A 85 -12.87 6.41 -12.50
N LEU A 86 -11.93 7.07 -11.81
CA LEU A 86 -11.35 8.30 -12.32
C LEU A 86 -10.61 8.03 -13.64
N PRO A 87 -10.77 8.88 -14.67
CA PRO A 87 -10.07 8.68 -15.93
C PRO A 87 -8.56 8.82 -15.75
N ALA A 88 -7.80 8.06 -16.54
CA ALA A 88 -6.34 8.19 -16.57
C ALA A 88 -5.95 9.60 -17.06
N GLN A 89 -4.97 10.21 -16.39
CA GLN A 89 -4.53 11.56 -16.72
C GLN A 89 -3.43 11.55 -17.80
N PRO A 90 -3.53 12.41 -18.83
CA PRO A 90 -2.54 12.47 -19.89
C PRO A 90 -1.21 13.01 -19.37
N GLY A 91 -0.11 12.66 -20.06
CA GLY A 91 1.22 13.21 -19.76
C GLY A 91 1.83 12.71 -18.45
N GLY A 92 1.40 11.53 -17.95
CA GLY A 92 1.96 10.93 -16.73
C GLY A 92 1.59 11.66 -15.44
N LYS A 93 0.56 12.52 -15.49
CA LYS A 93 -0.01 13.17 -14.31
C LYS A 93 -0.70 12.14 -13.41
N VAL A 94 -0.81 12.47 -12.13
CA VAL A 94 -1.38 11.61 -11.10
C VAL A 94 -2.41 12.37 -10.28
N TYR A 95 -3.26 11.65 -9.56
CA TYR A 95 -4.13 12.27 -8.57
C TYR A 95 -3.44 12.30 -7.21
N GLU A 96 -3.55 13.41 -6.50
CA GLU A 96 -3.07 13.53 -5.12
C GLU A 96 -4.22 13.93 -4.20
N ALA A 97 -4.29 13.25 -3.05
CA ALA A 97 -5.28 13.54 -2.01
C ALA A 97 -4.72 14.53 -0.99
N TRP A 98 -5.58 15.41 -0.49
CA TRP A 98 -5.22 16.49 0.43
C TRP A 98 -6.18 16.57 1.61
N LEU A 99 -5.63 16.89 2.78
CA LEU A 99 -6.35 17.12 4.02
C LEU A 99 -6.27 18.60 4.36
N ILE A 100 -7.43 19.21 4.57
CA ILE A 100 -7.55 20.65 4.81
C ILE A 100 -8.26 20.86 6.15
N THR A 101 -7.64 21.67 7.02
CA THR A 101 -8.16 22.05 8.33
C THR A 101 -8.23 23.57 8.41
N GLY A 102 -9.44 24.12 8.50
CA GLY A 102 -9.70 25.55 8.60
C GLY A 102 -9.03 26.34 7.50
N ALA A 103 -8.21 27.31 7.91
CA ALA A 103 -7.40 28.15 7.02
C ALA A 103 -5.93 27.71 6.94
N ASN A 104 -5.58 26.54 7.49
CA ASN A 104 -4.21 26.02 7.42
C ASN A 104 -3.86 25.57 5.99
N ALA A 105 -2.56 25.49 5.72
CA ALA A 105 -2.07 24.94 4.46
C ALA A 105 -2.58 23.50 4.26
N PRO A 106 -3.02 23.11 3.04
CA PRO A 106 -3.37 21.74 2.73
C PRO A 106 -2.19 20.80 3.02
N ARG A 107 -2.47 19.65 3.63
CA ARG A 107 -1.49 18.60 3.87
C ARG A 107 -1.72 17.47 2.89
N SER A 108 -0.67 17.01 2.22
CA SER A 108 -0.76 15.84 1.37
C SER A 108 -1.14 14.60 2.19
N ALA A 109 -2.16 13.87 1.72
CA ALA A 109 -2.45 12.49 2.11
C ALA A 109 -1.78 11.48 1.18
N GLY A 110 -1.06 11.96 0.16
CA GLY A 110 -0.28 11.15 -0.77
C GLY A 110 -0.95 10.97 -2.13
N VAL A 111 -0.14 10.44 -3.05
CA VAL A 111 -0.53 10.16 -4.43
C VAL A 111 -1.39 8.91 -4.47
N ILE A 112 -2.52 8.99 -5.16
CA ILE A 112 -3.40 7.86 -5.44
C ILE A 112 -2.73 7.07 -6.57
N ALA A 113 -2.12 5.94 -6.22
CA ALA A 113 -1.41 5.11 -7.18
C ALA A 113 -2.40 4.47 -8.15
N ALA A 114 -2.31 4.79 -9.44
CA ALA A 114 -3.17 4.20 -10.45
C ALA A 114 -3.07 2.66 -10.43
N SER A 115 -4.23 2.00 -10.42
CA SER A 115 -4.33 0.54 -10.44
C SER A 115 -5.53 0.13 -11.30
N ASP A 116 -5.46 -1.05 -11.92
CA ASP A 116 -6.53 -1.57 -12.78
C ASP A 116 -7.84 -1.80 -12.00
N ASP A 117 -7.74 -2.07 -10.69
CA ASP A 117 -8.86 -2.31 -9.76
C ASP A 117 -9.25 -1.06 -8.95
N GLY A 118 -8.66 0.09 -9.29
CA GLY A 118 -8.81 1.35 -8.59
C GLY A 118 -7.66 1.64 -7.63
N GLY A 119 -7.10 2.83 -7.72
CA GLY A 119 -5.99 3.28 -6.89
C GLY A 119 -6.42 3.68 -5.49
N LEU A 120 -5.57 3.46 -4.49
CA LEU A 120 -5.81 3.96 -3.13
C LEU A 120 -4.57 4.54 -2.49
N VAL A 121 -4.79 5.40 -1.51
CA VAL A 121 -3.77 5.92 -0.60
C VAL A 121 -4.31 5.92 0.83
N VAL A 122 -3.43 5.58 1.78
CA VAL A 122 -3.73 5.64 3.22
C VAL A 122 -2.77 6.64 3.86
N ALA A 123 -3.32 7.55 4.65
CA ALA A 123 -2.54 8.54 5.39
C ALA A 123 -2.93 8.53 6.86
N ASP A 124 -1.90 8.63 7.72
CA ASP A 124 -2.07 8.90 9.14
C ASP A 124 -2.17 10.42 9.39
N GLY A 125 -2.52 10.78 10.63
CA GLY A 125 -2.56 12.17 11.08
C GLY A 125 -3.81 12.92 10.64
N VAL A 126 -4.96 12.25 10.47
CA VAL A 126 -6.17 12.88 9.94
C VAL A 126 -6.58 14.13 10.73
N GLY A 127 -6.37 14.14 12.05
CA GLY A 127 -6.63 15.30 12.90
C GLY A 127 -8.07 15.84 12.78
N PRO A 128 -8.29 17.13 13.08
CA PRO A 128 -9.56 17.81 12.84
C PRO A 128 -9.65 18.21 11.36
N VAL A 129 -9.63 17.24 10.44
CA VAL A 129 -9.82 17.54 9.02
C VAL A 129 -11.25 18.03 8.78
N ASP A 130 -11.38 19.16 8.07
CA ASP A 130 -12.68 19.74 7.72
C ASP A 130 -13.07 19.38 6.29
N LYS A 131 -12.09 19.29 5.39
CA LYS A 131 -12.28 19.00 3.98
C LYS A 131 -11.20 18.07 3.45
N LEU A 132 -11.60 17.21 2.52
CA LEU A 132 -10.70 16.53 1.62
C LEU A 132 -10.75 17.17 0.25
N ALA A 133 -9.61 17.23 -0.42
CA ALA A 133 -9.52 17.64 -1.82
C ALA A 133 -8.70 16.64 -2.61
N VAL A 134 -8.97 16.57 -3.91
CA VAL A 134 -8.18 15.81 -4.87
C VAL A 134 -7.74 16.77 -5.96
N SER A 135 -6.46 16.73 -6.29
CA SER A 135 -5.88 17.52 -7.37
C SER A 135 -5.23 16.64 -8.43
N VAL A 136 -5.05 17.21 -9.61
CA VAL A 136 -4.22 16.64 -10.68
C VAL A 136 -2.82 17.22 -10.58
N GLU A 137 -1.86 16.35 -10.32
CA GLU A 137 -0.45 16.71 -10.10
C GLU A 137 0.45 16.10 -11.17
N GLN A 138 1.68 16.60 -11.24
CA GLN A 138 2.73 15.96 -12.03
C GLN A 138 3.11 14.58 -11.47
N ALA A 139 3.85 13.80 -12.25
CA ALA A 139 4.35 12.49 -11.80
C ALA A 139 5.04 12.59 -10.43
N GLY A 140 4.60 11.78 -9.47
CA GLY A 140 5.11 11.77 -8.10
C GLY A 140 4.41 12.74 -7.13
N GLY A 141 3.45 13.56 -7.60
CA GLY A 141 2.71 14.51 -6.77
C GLY A 141 3.23 15.94 -6.85
N SER A 142 2.68 16.81 -6.01
CA SER A 142 3.02 18.23 -5.94
C SER A 142 4.43 18.44 -5.37
N PRO A 143 5.33 19.14 -6.10
CA PRO A 143 6.68 19.41 -5.62
C PRO A 143 6.72 20.51 -4.56
N THR A 144 5.70 21.36 -4.51
CA THR A 144 5.62 22.52 -3.59
C THR A 144 4.91 22.18 -2.29
N GLY A 145 4.31 20.99 -2.17
CA GLY A 145 3.48 20.62 -1.02
C GLY A 145 2.15 21.38 -0.98
N THR A 146 1.69 21.89 -2.13
CA THR A 146 0.38 22.55 -2.28
C THR A 146 -0.34 22.04 -3.53
N PRO A 147 -1.68 21.90 -3.52
CA PRO A 147 -2.42 21.49 -4.71
C PRO A 147 -2.18 22.43 -5.90
N THR A 148 -1.84 21.87 -7.06
CA THR A 148 -1.60 22.64 -8.30
C THR A 148 -2.90 22.87 -9.07
N ASP A 149 -3.70 21.81 -9.26
CA ASP A 149 -4.96 21.86 -10.00
C ASP A 149 -6.05 21.07 -9.27
N VAL A 150 -6.89 21.77 -8.50
CA VAL A 150 -7.92 21.14 -7.67
C VAL A 150 -9.08 20.67 -8.53
N LEU A 151 -9.24 19.35 -8.62
CA LEU A 151 -10.32 18.71 -9.37
C LEU A 151 -11.64 18.72 -8.59
N MET A 152 -11.56 18.40 -7.29
CA MET A 152 -12.74 18.29 -6.43
C MET A 152 -12.37 18.53 -4.98
N SER A 153 -13.37 18.92 -4.19
CA SER A 153 -13.28 18.97 -2.73
C SER A 153 -14.60 18.56 -2.10
N MET A 154 -14.53 17.90 -0.94
CA MET A 154 -15.69 17.45 -0.18
C MET A 154 -15.48 17.71 1.32
N PRO A 155 -16.56 17.92 2.08
CA PRO A 155 -16.47 17.89 3.55
C PRO A 155 -15.92 16.54 4.01
N ALA A 156 -15.08 16.56 5.04
CA ALA A 156 -14.69 15.33 5.69
C ALA A 156 -15.88 14.69 6.43
N PRO A 157 -15.94 13.35 6.55
CA PRO A 157 -16.93 12.69 7.38
C PRO A 157 -16.83 13.21 8.82
N ALA A 158 -17.91 13.84 9.31
CA ALA A 158 -18.04 14.30 10.69
C ALA A 158 -17.98 13.13 11.65
#